data_AF-A0A1I3HWY4-F1
#
_entry.id   AF-A0A1I3HWY4-F1
#
_cell.length_a   1.000
_cell.length_b   1.000
_cell.length_c   1.000
_cell.angle_alpha   90.00
_cell.angle_beta   90.00
_cell.angle_gamma   90.00
#
_symmetry.space_group_name_H-M   'P 1'
#
loop_
_entity.id
_entity.type
_entity.pdbx_description
1 polymer ?
#
loop_
_entity_poly.entity_id
_entity_poly.type
_entity_poly.pdbx_seq_one_letter_code
_entity_poly.pdbx_strand_id
1 'polypeptide(L)'
;MLRKRHPYPCLTGRSFLLKTYGHDTLLVRKGLLLMIDGKQKVLALAAHIGYLFFGVGYILVPLVLYLIYDKQDAFIAQHAKQALMAQAIFGVVSAVVTGLTVLLIGLFLWPLLLLLGGVWFCCSIIACFKVINEKEYHYPLLGRF
;
A
#
# COMPACT_ATOMS: atom_id res chain seq x y z
N MET A 1 -39.45 -40.75 39.20
CA MET A 1 -39.27 -39.82 38.06
C MET A 1 -37.83 -39.94 37.55
N LEU A 2 -37.60 -40.77 36.53
CA LEU A 2 -36.26 -41.09 35.99
C LEU A 2 -36.01 -40.29 34.70
N ARG A 3 -35.07 -39.33 34.74
CA ARG A 3 -34.64 -38.54 33.59
C ARG A 3 -33.76 -39.41 32.68
N LYS A 4 -34.25 -39.77 31.49
CA LYS A 4 -33.48 -40.47 30.46
C LYS A 4 -32.20 -39.68 30.15
N ARG A 5 -31.02 -40.25 30.42
CA ARG A 5 -29.77 -39.77 29.85
C ARG A 5 -29.75 -40.20 28.38
N HIS A 6 -29.76 -39.23 27.48
CA HIS A 6 -29.50 -39.49 26.07
C HIS A 6 -28.06 -39.99 25.92
N PRO A 7 -27.83 -41.10 25.17
CA PRO A 7 -26.48 -41.52 24.85
C PRO A 7 -25.90 -40.48 23.88
N TYR A 8 -24.85 -39.78 24.28
CA TYR A 8 -24.03 -39.05 23.32
C TYR A 8 -23.48 -40.08 22.33
N PRO A 9 -23.65 -39.91 21.01
CA PRO A 9 -23.02 -40.80 20.06
C PRO A 9 -21.51 -40.67 20.26
N CYS A 10 -20.87 -41.80 20.58
CA CYS A 10 -19.43 -41.95 20.66
C CYS A 10 -18.84 -41.76 19.25
N LEU A 11 -18.80 -40.52 18.77
CA LEU A 11 -18.09 -40.16 17.55
C LEU A 11 -16.63 -40.56 17.76
N THR A 12 -16.22 -41.61 17.08
CA THR A 12 -14.85 -42.12 17.03
C THR A 12 -13.89 -40.93 16.91
N GLY A 13 -12.98 -40.75 17.88
CA GLY A 13 -12.15 -39.54 18.01
C GLY A 13 -11.38 -39.14 16.75
N ARG A 14 -11.17 -40.07 15.83
CA ARG A 14 -10.60 -39.83 14.49
C ARG A 14 -11.47 -38.93 13.59
N SER A 15 -12.79 -39.12 13.57
CA SER A 15 -13.68 -38.31 12.71
C SER A 15 -13.89 -36.90 13.25
N PHE A 16 -13.85 -36.72 14.58
CA PHE A 16 -13.89 -35.39 15.19
C PHE A 16 -12.56 -34.64 14.98
N LEU A 17 -11.41 -35.31 15.19
CA LEU A 17 -10.10 -34.71 14.96
C LEU A 17 -9.85 -34.35 13.50
N LEU A 18 -10.25 -35.16 12.53
CA LEU A 18 -10.08 -34.84 11.10
C LEU A 18 -10.92 -33.63 10.67
N LYS A 19 -12.08 -33.41 11.31
CA LYS A 19 -12.95 -32.27 11.02
C LYS A 19 -12.44 -30.97 11.62
N THR A 20 -11.85 -31.00 12.82
CA THR A 20 -11.16 -29.83 13.40
C THR A 20 -9.85 -29.53 12.67
N TYR A 21 -9.02 -30.55 12.39
CA TYR A 21 -7.79 -30.39 11.61
C TYR A 21 -8.05 -29.77 10.24
N GLY A 22 -9.07 -30.24 9.52
CA GLY A 22 -9.43 -29.68 8.21
C GLY A 22 -9.85 -28.21 8.28
N HIS A 23 -10.56 -27.82 9.33
CA HIS A 23 -11.01 -26.44 9.54
C HIS A 23 -9.84 -25.52 9.92
N ASP A 24 -8.98 -25.96 10.85
CA ASP A 24 -7.80 -25.22 11.29
C ASP A 24 -6.78 -25.06 10.15
N THR A 25 -6.56 -26.12 9.35
CA THR A 25 -5.68 -26.06 8.18
C THR A 25 -6.24 -25.14 7.09
N LEU A 26 -7.56 -25.07 6.91
CA LEU A 26 -8.21 -24.14 6.00
C LEU A 26 -8.07 -22.68 6.46
N LEU A 27 -8.15 -22.41 7.76
CA LEU A 27 -7.95 -21.07 8.30
C LEU A 27 -6.48 -20.65 8.21
N VAL A 28 -5.54 -21.56 8.48
CA VAL A 28 -4.11 -21.32 8.30
C VAL A 28 -3.77 -21.10 6.82
N ARG A 29 -4.34 -21.89 5.89
CA ARG A 29 -4.18 -21.68 4.44
C ARG A 29 -4.75 -20.34 3.97
N LYS A 30 -5.93 -19.94 4.47
CA LYS A 30 -6.51 -18.63 4.16
C LYS A 30 -5.67 -17.49 4.72
N GLY A 31 -5.17 -17.60 5.95
CA GLY A 31 -4.25 -16.63 6.53
C GLY A 31 -2.93 -16.52 5.74
N LEU A 32 -2.39 -17.65 5.30
CA LEU A 32 -1.19 -17.70 4.45
C LEU A 32 -1.43 -17.11 3.05
N LEU A 33 -2.63 -17.28 2.49
CA LEU A 33 -3.02 -16.69 1.20
C LEU A 33 -3.38 -15.20 1.29
N LEU A 34 -3.72 -14.70 2.47
CA LEU A 34 -3.99 -13.28 2.73
C LEU A 34 -2.72 -12.49 3.07
N MET A 35 -1.61 -13.18 3.35
CA MET A 35 -0.33 -12.57 3.63
C MET A 35 0.26 -11.97 2.34
N ILE A 36 0.55 -10.67 2.36
CA ILE A 36 1.19 -9.98 1.23
C ILE A 36 2.63 -10.52 1.08
N ASP A 37 2.96 -10.99 -0.11
CA ASP A 37 4.28 -11.54 -0.41
C ASP A 37 5.38 -10.47 -0.27
N GLY A 38 6.59 -10.89 0.10
CA GLY A 38 7.74 -9.98 0.24
C GLY A 38 8.02 -9.18 -1.04
N LYS A 39 7.83 -9.78 -2.22
CA LYS A 39 8.02 -9.09 -3.50
C LYS A 39 7.00 -7.98 -3.71
N GLN A 40 5.75 -8.21 -3.33
CA GLN A 40 4.67 -7.21 -3.43
C GLN A 40 4.99 -5.98 -2.58
N LYS A 41 5.51 -6.20 -1.36
CA LYS A 41 5.94 -5.09 -0.48
C LYS A 41 7.08 -4.29 -1.09
N VAL A 42 8.10 -4.96 -1.64
CA VAL A 42 9.25 -4.29 -2.27
C VAL A 42 8.81 -3.47 -3.48
N LEU A 43 7.91 -4.00 -4.32
CA LEU A 43 7.38 -3.30 -5.50
C LEU A 43 6.49 -2.11 -5.11
N ALA A 44 5.60 -2.27 -4.12
CA ALA A 44 4.78 -1.18 -3.60
C ALA A 44 5.63 -0.10 -2.94
N LEU A 45 6.69 -0.48 -2.22
CA LEU A 45 7.66 0.46 -1.65
C LEU A 45 8.39 1.22 -2.77
N ALA A 46 8.86 0.50 -3.79
CA ALA A 46 9.55 1.08 -4.95
C ALA A 46 8.72 2.17 -5.65
N ALA A 47 7.39 2.01 -5.73
CA ALA A 47 6.50 3.04 -6.26
C ALA A 47 6.60 4.36 -5.48
N HIS A 48 6.65 4.28 -4.14
CA HIS A 48 6.73 5.46 -3.29
C HIS A 48 8.13 6.07 -3.24
N ILE A 49 9.20 5.28 -3.26
CA ILE A 49 10.59 5.77 -3.16
C ILE A 49 11.27 6.01 -4.51
N GLY A 50 10.62 5.65 -5.63
CA GLY A 50 11.20 5.72 -6.98
C GLY A 50 11.73 7.11 -7.38
N TYR A 51 11.19 8.17 -6.76
CA TYR A 51 11.68 9.53 -6.93
C TYR A 51 13.16 9.74 -6.55
N LEU A 52 13.74 8.88 -5.70
CA LEU A 52 15.15 8.95 -5.31
C LEU A 52 16.10 8.70 -6.48
N PHE A 53 15.64 8.04 -7.54
CA PHE A 53 16.42 7.86 -8.76
C PHE A 53 16.51 9.13 -9.62
N PHE A 54 15.84 10.22 -9.20
CA PHE A 54 15.77 11.51 -9.88
C PHE A 54 15.30 11.43 -11.35
N GLY A 55 14.97 12.59 -11.93
CA GLY A 55 14.61 12.71 -13.35
C GLY A 55 13.47 11.78 -13.77
N VAL A 56 13.73 10.91 -14.76
CA VAL A 56 12.72 10.06 -15.39
C VAL A 56 12.10 9.05 -14.41
N GLY A 57 12.87 8.61 -13.39
CA GLY A 57 12.41 7.69 -12.36
C GLY A 57 11.31 8.25 -11.45
N TYR A 58 11.18 9.58 -11.40
CA TYR A 58 10.18 10.28 -10.59
C TYR A 58 8.74 9.90 -10.95
N ILE A 59 8.44 9.71 -12.23
CA ILE A 59 7.08 9.34 -12.70
C ILE A 59 7.08 7.94 -13.29
N LEU A 60 8.15 7.52 -13.96
CA LEU A 60 8.15 6.24 -14.66
C LEU A 60 8.04 5.05 -13.72
N VAL A 61 8.67 5.08 -12.54
CA VAL A 61 8.67 3.92 -11.65
C VAL A 61 7.24 3.53 -11.25
N PRO A 62 6.42 4.43 -10.65
CA PRO A 62 5.05 4.07 -10.32
C PRO A 62 4.15 3.94 -11.55
N LEU A 63 4.43 4.63 -12.66
CA LEU A 63 3.65 4.46 -13.89
C LEU A 63 3.81 3.05 -14.47
N VAL A 64 5.05 2.56 -14.57
CA VAL A 64 5.36 1.22 -15.09
C VAL A 64 4.82 0.16 -14.13
N LEU A 65 5.00 0.34 -12.82
CA LEU A 65 4.43 -0.56 -11.82
C LEU A 65 2.91 -0.63 -11.92
N TYR A 66 2.25 0.53 -12.04
CA TYR A 66 0.80 0.57 -12.22
C TYR A 66 0.39 -0.19 -13.49
N LEU A 67 1.01 0.09 -14.63
CA LEU A 67 0.62 -0.51 -15.90
C LEU A 67 0.84 -2.05 -15.96
N ILE A 68 1.91 -2.54 -15.33
CA ILE A 68 2.20 -3.98 -15.28
C ILE A 68 1.26 -4.70 -14.29
N TYR A 69 1.04 -4.11 -13.12
CA TYR A 69 0.37 -4.78 -12.00
C TYR A 69 -1.11 -4.45 -11.85
N ASP A 70 -1.67 -3.50 -12.62
CA ASP A 70 -3.10 -3.12 -12.59
C ASP A 70 -4.04 -4.33 -12.63
N LYS A 71 -3.71 -5.35 -13.43
CA LYS A 71 -4.51 -6.58 -13.56
C LYS A 71 -3.97 -7.78 -12.79
N GLN A 72 -2.75 -7.70 -12.27
CA GLN A 72 -2.08 -8.83 -11.62
C GLN A 72 -2.25 -8.77 -10.10
N ASP A 73 -2.16 -7.57 -9.53
CA ASP A 73 -2.09 -7.39 -8.09
C ASP A 73 -2.70 -6.04 -7.66
N ALA A 74 -3.84 -6.12 -6.99
CA ALA A 74 -4.54 -4.93 -6.52
C ALA A 74 -3.72 -4.12 -5.49
N PHE A 75 -2.93 -4.78 -4.64
CA PHE A 75 -2.14 -4.09 -3.61
C PHE A 75 -1.05 -3.23 -4.26
N ILE A 76 -0.27 -3.82 -5.17
CA ILE A 76 0.78 -3.08 -5.91
C ILE A 76 0.13 -1.98 -6.76
N ALA A 77 -0.96 -2.28 -7.48
CA ALA A 77 -1.63 -1.33 -8.35
C ALA A 77 -2.15 -0.10 -7.60
N GLN A 78 -2.78 -0.29 -6.44
CA GLN A 78 -3.30 0.80 -5.62
C GLN A 78 -2.16 1.71 -5.11
N HIS A 79 -1.09 1.13 -4.58
CA HIS A 79 0.08 1.89 -4.13
C HIS A 79 0.77 2.62 -5.28
N ALA A 80 0.93 1.97 -6.44
CA ALA A 80 1.51 2.56 -7.63
C ALA A 80 0.69 3.74 -8.15
N LYS A 81 -0.64 3.59 -8.23
CA LYS A 81 -1.56 4.66 -8.66
C LYS A 81 -1.54 5.85 -7.70
N GLN A 82 -1.58 5.60 -6.39
CA GLN A 82 -1.52 6.64 -5.37
C GLN A 82 -0.18 7.37 -5.40
N ALA A 83 0.94 6.65 -5.52
CA ALA A 83 2.27 7.24 -5.66
C ALA A 83 2.38 8.09 -6.93
N LEU A 84 1.92 7.57 -8.07
CA LEU A 84 1.97 8.26 -9.36
C LEU A 84 1.22 9.58 -9.32
N MET A 85 -0.01 9.57 -8.82
CA MET A 85 -0.85 10.77 -8.77
C MET A 85 -0.30 11.78 -7.76
N ALA A 86 0.20 11.33 -6.60
CA ALA A 86 0.86 12.21 -5.65
C ALA A 86 2.10 12.88 -6.26
N GLN A 87 2.98 12.10 -6.89
CA GLN A 87 4.16 12.63 -7.57
C GLN A 87 3.79 13.58 -8.72
N ALA A 88 2.77 13.26 -9.52
CA ALA A 88 2.32 14.15 -10.59
C ALA A 88 1.84 15.51 -10.03
N ILE A 89 0.99 15.51 -8.99
CA ILE A 89 0.45 16.74 -8.39
C ILE A 89 1.59 17.57 -7.76
N PHE A 90 2.39 16.96 -6.89
CA PHE A 90 3.48 17.67 -6.22
C PHE A 90 4.57 18.13 -7.22
N GLY A 91 4.85 17.33 -8.25
CA GLY A 91 5.77 17.67 -9.33
C GLY A 91 5.31 18.88 -10.15
N VAL A 92 4.04 18.92 -10.55
CA VAL A 92 3.49 20.08 -11.30
C VAL A 92 3.46 21.33 -10.44
N VAL A 93 2.97 21.24 -9.19
CA VAL A 93 2.89 22.40 -8.31
C VAL A 93 4.29 22.94 -8.00
N SER A 94 5.25 22.07 -7.66
CA SER A 94 6.63 22.49 -7.42
C SER A 94 7.30 23.09 -8.66
N ALA A 95 7.05 22.56 -9.86
CA ALA A 95 7.57 23.13 -11.10
C ALA A 95 7.02 24.54 -11.37
N VAL A 96 5.71 24.76 -11.19
CA VAL A 96 5.09 26.08 -11.34
C VAL A 96 5.65 27.08 -10.33
N VAL A 97 5.70 26.71 -9.04
CA VAL A 97 6.25 27.57 -7.99
C VAL A 97 7.72 27.89 -8.25
N THR A 98 8.51 26.92 -8.71
CA THR A 98 9.91 27.13 -9.09
C THR A 98 10.04 28.12 -10.25
N GLY A 99 9.23 27.97 -11.30
CA GLY A 99 9.19 28.90 -12.43
C GLY A 99 8.83 30.33 -12.00
N LEU A 100 7.82 30.49 -11.14
CA LEU A 100 7.45 31.80 -10.58
C LEU A 100 8.55 32.38 -9.69
N THR A 101 9.25 31.54 -8.93
CA THR A 101 10.38 31.97 -8.09
C THR A 101 11.49 32.56 -8.96
N VAL A 102 11.85 31.89 -10.07
CA VAL A 102 12.87 32.37 -11.01
C VAL A 102 12.45 33.67 -11.70
N LEU A 103 11.17 33.83 -12.05
CA LEU A 103 10.67 34.96 -12.84
C LEU A 103 10.34 36.22 -12.02
N LEU A 104 9.82 36.10 -10.80
CA LEU A 104 9.30 37.23 -10.03
C LEU A 104 10.23 37.63 -8.88
N ILE A 105 10.36 36.78 -7.86
CA ILE A 105 11.03 37.11 -6.59
C ILE A 105 11.78 35.86 -6.10
N GLY A 106 13.04 35.75 -6.52
CA GLY A 106 13.91 34.56 -6.36
C GLY A 106 14.11 34.01 -4.95
N LEU A 107 13.74 34.74 -3.89
CA LEU A 107 13.96 34.33 -2.49
C LEU A 107 12.66 34.17 -1.67
N PHE A 108 11.59 34.89 -2.01
CA PHE A 108 10.39 34.95 -1.15
C PHE A 108 9.56 33.66 -1.22
N LEU A 109 9.62 32.93 -2.33
CA LEU A 109 8.87 31.68 -2.53
C LEU A 109 9.64 30.42 -2.09
N TRP A 110 10.92 30.53 -1.71
CA TRP A 110 11.71 29.43 -1.15
C TRP A 110 11.11 28.75 0.08
N PRO A 111 10.63 29.48 1.12
CA PRO A 111 10.02 28.82 2.28
C PRO A 111 8.78 27.99 1.89
N LEU A 112 8.04 28.41 0.86
CA LEU A 112 6.89 27.66 0.35
C LEU A 112 7.32 26.34 -0.30
N LEU A 113 8.38 26.35 -1.11
CA LEU A 113 8.95 25.14 -1.72
C LEU A 113 9.42 24.13 -0.66
N LEU A 114 10.10 24.60 0.40
CA LEU A 114 10.54 23.76 1.51
C LEU A 114 9.36 23.14 2.25
N LEU A 115 8.29 23.92 2.49
CA LEU A 115 7.09 23.42 3.15
C LEU A 115 6.38 22.37 2.28
N LEU A 116 6.23 22.63 0.98
CA LEU A 116 5.60 21.69 0.04
C LEU A 116 6.38 20.37 -0.06
N GLY A 117 7.70 20.45 -0.20
CA GLY A 117 8.60 19.30 -0.24
C GLY A 117 8.59 18.52 1.08
N GLY A 118 8.59 19.22 2.22
CA GLY A 118 8.52 18.61 3.54
C GLY A 118 7.23 17.83 3.77
N VAL A 119 6.07 18.42 3.46
CA VAL A 119 4.77 17.75 3.56
C VAL A 119 4.74 16.50 2.68
N TRP A 120 5.16 16.62 1.42
CA TRP A 120 5.20 15.49 0.49
C TRP A 120 6.12 14.36 0.97
N PHE A 121 7.32 14.71 1.43
CA PHE A 121 8.30 13.76 1.94
C PHE A 121 7.79 13.02 3.17
N CYS A 122 7.16 13.73 4.11
CA CYS A 122 6.49 13.12 5.27
C CYS A 122 5.39 12.15 4.83
N CYS A 123 4.53 12.53 3.88
CA CYS A 123 3.49 11.63 3.37
C CYS A 123 4.08 10.38 2.71
N SER A 124 5.17 10.52 1.94
CA SER A 124 5.87 9.40 1.32
C SER A 124 6.41 8.40 2.35
N ILE A 125 7.04 8.89 3.42
CA ILE A 125 7.53 8.05 4.52
C ILE A 125 6.37 7.29 5.19
N ILE A 126 5.27 7.98 5.47
CA ILE A 126 4.09 7.34 6.08
C ILE A 126 3.52 6.26 5.14
N ALA A 127 3.53 6.51 3.83
CA ALA A 127 3.11 5.51 2.85
C ALA A 127 4.00 4.25 2.91
N CYS A 128 5.32 4.42 3.00
CA CYS A 128 6.26 3.31 3.16
C CYS A 128 5.98 2.49 4.42
N PHE A 129 5.75 3.16 5.56
CA PHE A 129 5.37 2.47 6.80
C PHE A 129 4.06 1.72 6.67
N LYS A 130 3.06 2.25 5.96
CA LYS A 130 1.81 1.53 5.73
C LYS A 130 2.01 0.30 4.84
N VAL A 131 2.83 0.37 3.80
CA VAL A 131 3.18 -0.79 2.96
C VAL A 131 3.79 -1.92 3.80
N ILE A 132 4.74 -1.58 4.70
CA ILE A 132 5.39 -2.55 5.58
C ILE A 132 4.37 -3.24 6.51
N ASN A 133 3.38 -2.49 6.97
CA ASN A 133 2.28 -2.99 7.79
C ASN A 133 1.15 -3.66 6.99
N GLU A 134 1.34 -3.91 5.69
CA GLU A 134 0.33 -4.52 4.79
C GLU A 134 -0.98 -3.70 4.74
N LYS A 135 -0.88 -2.39 4.92
CA LYS A 135 -2.02 -1.46 4.88
C LYS A 135 -1.96 -0.60 3.63
N GLU A 136 -3.11 -0.41 3.02
CA GLU A 136 -3.26 0.54 1.93
C GLU A 136 -3.06 1.98 2.43
N TYR A 137 -2.31 2.76 1.66
CA TYR A 137 -2.08 4.17 1.93
C TYR A 137 -2.77 5.02 0.85
N HIS A 138 -3.71 5.83 1.30
CA HIS A 138 -4.26 6.92 0.50
C HIS A 138 -3.63 8.22 0.96
N TYR A 139 -3.11 8.99 0.01
CA TYR A 139 -2.65 10.34 0.30
C TYR A 139 -3.86 11.21 0.65
N PRO A 140 -3.79 12.07 1.68
CA PRO A 140 -4.95 12.84 2.14
C PRO A 140 -5.48 13.83 1.09
N LEU A 141 -4.63 14.25 0.15
CA LEU A 141 -4.99 15.12 -0.97
C LEU A 141 -5.60 14.38 -2.16
N LEU A 142 -5.62 13.04 -2.11
CA LEU A 142 -6.13 12.16 -3.16
C LEU A 142 -7.33 11.37 -2.66
N GLY A 143 -8.32 11.18 -3.52
CA GLY A 143 -9.46 10.32 -3.21
C GLY A 143 -9.09 8.83 -3.22
N ARG A 144 -10.05 8.01 -2.78
CA ARG A 144 -9.96 6.55 -2.83
C ARG A 144 -10.43 6.11 -4.22
N PHE A 145 -9.50 5.82 -5.11
CA PHE A 145 -9.81 5.39 -6.48
C PHE A 145 -8.90 4.26 -6.93
#